data_AF-A0A6T8MC51-F1
#
_entry.id   AF-A0A6T8MC51-F1
#
_cell.length_a   1.000
_cell.length_b   1.000
_cell.length_c   1.000
_cell.angle_alpha   90.00
_cell.angle_beta   90.00
_cell.angle_gamma   90.00
#
_symmetry.space_group_name_H-M   'P 1'
#
loop_
_entity.id
_entity.type
_entity.pdbx_description
1 polymer ?
#
loop_
_entity_poly.entity_id
_entity_poly.type
_entity_poly.pdbx_seq_one_letter_code
_entity_poly.pdbx_strand_id
1 'polypeptide(L)'
;MAKSIIDMWNAGAHVFAVVILIFSGIWPYTKQFSTLILWIAPPSLISVSLRGSILGWLDAFAKWSVIDIFVLVISIAGFRLTVTSPQNIAYLSEDLYSFDMMVVPLWGLYANMIAQLISQISSHYNIYYHHKIVKCAINAEDQRQKNASLFEMQTKSVESSSFVSPLSSKSETITDRCSGQEDIQIRAVSHEDMNSRSIMSNQYMDGHPVTEDDGKSTISPAITLASSENIVYPCALRNHEYSLDGIEEGILLSVRHGVDCIVGLVGLLTIALITIGFFQPSFHLDVLGILGLAVESGQGGEKASEKISIFSLVRLMMSQARALNDASSYIGLSFLSIFLVLTSFTSPVLQTTSVLVMWYRPMTASQRKNLHAFVKMLKAWQYLEIYLISIVIATWNLGDVSAFMIDDYCDGLNDIFNGLFYYGFISASDAQCYYVRATLVSGAFLLFCGAVLLSILTHFITKAADQQLQDTRQTEVTRLDLNGDDETVGKYDTSIYNGKKESLISVIRPVPLRVTDIFRFAFEPINPVVAFSANEDEASDLSISSFGISVMAGSRYIGEEEPTRINAFLAPIV
;
A
#
# COMPACT_ATOMS: atom_id res chain seq x y z
N MET A 1 -6.45 -26.54 19.71
CA MET A 1 -7.30 -25.76 18.80
C MET A 1 -8.71 -26.32 18.74
N ALA A 2 -8.97 -27.51 18.19
CA ALA A 2 -10.34 -28.05 18.08
C ALA A 2 -11.10 -28.10 19.42
N LYS A 3 -10.46 -28.60 20.49
CA LYS A 3 -11.04 -28.59 21.84
C LYS A 3 -11.38 -27.17 22.31
N SER A 4 -10.45 -26.23 22.20
CA SER A 4 -10.65 -24.81 22.58
C SER A 4 -11.81 -24.15 21.83
N ILE A 5 -12.00 -24.45 20.54
CA ILE A 5 -13.11 -23.92 19.74
C ILE A 5 -14.44 -24.50 20.23
N ILE A 6 -14.49 -25.79 20.57
CA ILE A 6 -15.69 -26.43 21.13
C ILE A 6 -16.03 -25.84 22.50
N ASP A 7 -15.03 -25.68 23.37
CA ASP A 7 -15.22 -25.11 24.70
C ASP A 7 -15.73 -23.67 24.60
N MET A 8 -15.14 -22.85 23.72
CA MET A 8 -15.63 -21.49 23.43
C MET A 8 -17.01 -21.44 22.78
N TRP A 9 -17.34 -22.43 21.95
CA TRP A 9 -18.68 -22.52 21.37
C TRP A 9 -19.71 -22.80 22.45
N ASN A 10 -19.41 -23.74 23.35
CA ASN A 10 -20.28 -24.08 24.48
C ASN A 10 -20.41 -22.91 25.47
N ALA A 11 -19.37 -22.08 25.59
CA ALA A 11 -19.34 -20.85 26.37
C ALA A 11 -20.24 -19.72 25.83
N GLY A 12 -20.93 -19.91 24.69
CA GLY A 12 -21.71 -18.85 24.05
C GLY A 12 -20.87 -17.84 23.23
N ALA A 13 -19.54 -17.93 23.26
CA ALA A 13 -18.62 -17.11 22.48
C ALA A 13 -18.54 -17.59 21.00
N HIS A 14 -19.70 -17.73 20.34
CA HIS A 14 -19.83 -18.30 19.00
C HIS A 14 -19.06 -17.49 17.95
N VAL A 15 -19.10 -16.16 18.03
CA VAL A 15 -18.40 -15.27 17.08
C VAL A 15 -16.89 -15.49 17.18
N PHE A 16 -16.35 -15.53 18.40
CA PHE A 16 -14.94 -15.79 18.66
C PHE A 16 -14.50 -17.16 18.12
N ALA A 17 -15.30 -18.20 18.37
CA ALA A 17 -15.04 -19.55 17.88
C ALA A 17 -14.99 -19.61 16.34
N VAL A 18 -15.92 -18.93 15.66
CA VAL A 18 -15.96 -18.86 14.18
C VAL A 18 -14.76 -18.08 13.63
N VAL A 19 -14.43 -16.92 14.23
CA VAL A 19 -13.29 -16.10 13.79
C VAL A 19 -11.98 -16.89 13.89
N ILE A 20 -11.72 -17.57 15.01
CA ILE A 20 -10.53 -18.39 15.20
C ILE A 20 -10.52 -19.57 14.20
N LEU A 21 -11.65 -20.26 14.03
CA LEU A 21 -11.75 -21.38 13.09
C LEU A 21 -11.44 -20.95 11.65
N ILE A 22 -11.97 -19.82 11.20
CA ILE A 22 -11.78 -19.32 9.84
C ILE A 22 -10.37 -18.77 9.66
N PHE A 23 -9.94 -17.81 10.48
CA PHE A 23 -8.70 -17.06 10.25
C PHE A 23 -7.43 -17.76 10.76
N SER A 24 -7.54 -18.65 11.76
CA SER A 24 -6.41 -19.41 12.32
C SER A 24 -6.40 -20.87 11.85
N GLY A 25 -7.58 -21.45 11.60
CA GLY A 25 -7.74 -22.80 11.08
C GLY A 25 -7.74 -22.83 9.56
N ILE A 26 -8.90 -22.62 8.94
CA ILE A 26 -9.14 -22.91 7.51
C ILE A 26 -8.25 -22.05 6.61
N TRP A 27 -8.26 -20.74 6.81
CA TRP A 27 -7.65 -19.78 5.88
C TRP A 27 -6.13 -19.95 5.71
N PRO A 28 -5.30 -20.07 6.76
CA PRO A 28 -3.86 -20.26 6.60
C PRO A 28 -3.50 -21.52 5.80
N TYR A 29 -4.20 -22.63 6.02
CA TYR A 29 -3.98 -23.87 5.28
C TYR A 29 -4.44 -23.76 3.83
N THR A 30 -5.63 -23.20 3.59
CA THR A 30 -6.14 -22.96 2.23
C THR A 30 -5.19 -22.07 1.44
N LYS A 31 -4.68 -21.00 2.04
CA LYS A 31 -3.70 -20.11 1.42
C LYS A 31 -2.43 -20.85 1.06
N GLN A 32 -1.86 -21.62 2.00
CA GLN A 32 -0.60 -22.32 1.78
C GLN A 32 -0.72 -23.37 0.66
N PHE A 33 -1.83 -24.12 0.66
CA PHE A 33 -2.10 -25.11 -0.36
C PHE A 33 -2.35 -24.48 -1.74
N SER A 34 -3.14 -23.41 -1.81
CA SER A 34 -3.40 -22.67 -3.05
C SER A 34 -2.12 -22.09 -3.63
N THR A 35 -1.25 -21.54 -2.79
CA THR A 35 0.05 -20.99 -3.19
C THR A 35 0.96 -22.08 -3.76
N LEU A 36 0.98 -23.26 -3.14
CA LEU A 36 1.75 -24.41 -3.62
C LEU A 36 1.24 -24.91 -4.98
N ILE A 37 -0.09 -25.03 -5.15
CA ILE A 37 -0.69 -25.41 -6.43
C ILE A 37 -0.31 -24.40 -7.52
N LEU A 38 -0.46 -23.10 -7.26
CA LEU A 38 -0.12 -22.05 -8.22
C LEU A 38 1.37 -22.00 -8.56
N TRP A 39 2.23 -22.45 -7.65
CA TRP A 39 3.66 -22.55 -7.90
C TRP A 39 4.00 -23.66 -8.90
N ILE A 40 3.37 -24.84 -8.76
CA ILE A 40 3.66 -26.05 -9.54
C ILE A 40 2.85 -26.09 -10.85
N ALA A 41 1.67 -25.48 -10.89
CA ALA A 41 0.76 -25.58 -12.03
C ALA A 41 1.37 -25.01 -13.33
N PRO A 42 1.43 -25.80 -14.42
CA PRO A 42 1.87 -25.32 -15.72
C PRO A 42 0.86 -24.32 -16.32
N PRO A 43 1.29 -23.46 -17.28
CA PRO A 43 0.42 -22.51 -17.96
C PRO A 43 -0.75 -23.15 -18.73
N SER A 44 -0.69 -24.47 -18.98
CA SER A 44 -1.77 -25.23 -19.62
C SER A 44 -2.98 -25.44 -18.71
N LEU A 45 -2.78 -25.48 -17.38
CA LEU A 45 -3.87 -25.65 -16.41
C LEU A 45 -4.42 -24.31 -15.92
N ILE A 46 -3.54 -23.31 -15.71
CA ILE A 46 -3.92 -22.01 -15.18
C ILE A 46 -3.35 -20.93 -16.08
N SER A 47 -4.24 -20.10 -16.66
CA SER A 47 -3.83 -18.99 -17.50
C SER A 47 -2.97 -18.00 -16.72
N VAL A 48 -2.03 -17.34 -17.41
CA VAL A 48 -1.08 -16.40 -16.80
C VAL A 48 -1.81 -15.26 -16.08
N SER A 49 -2.91 -14.76 -16.65
CA SER A 49 -3.74 -13.71 -16.06
C SER A 49 -4.46 -14.18 -14.79
N LEU A 50 -5.06 -15.38 -14.83
CA LEU A 50 -5.74 -15.94 -13.66
C LEU A 50 -4.75 -16.21 -12.52
N ARG A 51 -3.56 -16.76 -12.83
CA ARG A 51 -2.50 -16.99 -11.84
C ARG A 51 -2.10 -15.67 -11.15
N GLY A 52 -1.88 -14.61 -11.92
CA GLY A 52 -1.54 -13.30 -11.38
C GLY A 52 -2.65 -12.72 -10.50
N SER A 53 -3.92 -12.85 -10.93
CA SER A 53 -5.07 -12.39 -10.16
C SER A 53 -5.23 -13.14 -8.84
N ILE A 54 -5.15 -14.49 -8.86
CA ILE A 54 -5.29 -15.31 -7.64
C ILE A 54 -4.13 -15.02 -6.68
N LEU A 55 -2.88 -14.93 -7.16
CA LEU A 55 -1.75 -14.57 -6.31
C LEU A 55 -1.93 -13.19 -5.66
N GLY A 56 -2.46 -12.22 -6.42
CA GLY A 56 -2.79 -10.89 -5.89
C GLY A 56 -3.85 -10.93 -4.80
N TRP A 57 -4.91 -11.71 -4.98
CA TRP A 57 -5.96 -11.89 -3.95
C TRP A 57 -5.43 -12.62 -2.71
N LEU A 58 -4.63 -13.67 -2.89
CA LEU A 58 -4.02 -14.41 -1.77
C LEU A 58 -3.12 -13.52 -0.92
N ASP A 59 -2.36 -12.61 -1.52
CA ASP A 59 -1.53 -11.62 -0.82
C ASP A 59 -2.37 -10.57 -0.10
N ALA A 60 -3.44 -10.07 -0.72
CA ALA A 60 -4.35 -9.12 -0.09
C ALA A 60 -5.03 -9.69 1.15
N PHE A 61 -5.52 -10.93 1.07
CA PHE A 61 -6.16 -11.62 2.20
C PHE A 61 -5.17 -12.21 3.21
N ALA A 62 -3.88 -12.31 2.86
CA ALA A 62 -2.87 -12.87 3.75
C ALA A 62 -2.80 -12.13 5.09
N LYS A 63 -2.90 -10.80 5.08
CA LYS A 63 -2.79 -9.99 6.30
C LYS A 63 -3.89 -10.30 7.31
N TRP A 64 -5.08 -10.69 6.83
CA TRP A 64 -6.24 -10.96 7.66
C TRP A 64 -6.06 -12.23 8.51
N SER A 65 -5.13 -13.13 8.17
CA SER A 65 -4.81 -14.28 9.03
C SER A 65 -4.22 -13.87 10.40
N VAL A 66 -3.69 -12.65 10.50
CA VAL A 66 -3.02 -12.13 11.71
C VAL A 66 -4.05 -11.68 12.76
N ILE A 67 -5.34 -11.58 12.42
CA ILE A 67 -6.41 -11.20 13.36
C ILE A 67 -6.35 -12.02 14.65
N ASP A 68 -6.21 -13.35 14.54
CA ASP A 68 -6.14 -14.27 15.68
C ASP A 68 -4.99 -13.92 16.66
N ILE A 69 -3.84 -13.51 16.12
CA ILE A 69 -2.67 -13.13 16.92
C ILE A 69 -2.97 -11.85 17.72
N PHE A 70 -3.56 -10.83 17.08
CA PHE A 70 -3.90 -9.58 17.77
C PHE A 70 -5.01 -9.76 18.79
N VAL A 71 -6.03 -10.53 18.44
CA VAL A 71 -7.12 -10.92 19.32
C VAL A 71 -6.57 -11.59 20.58
N LEU A 72 -5.65 -12.56 20.42
CA LEU A 72 -5.03 -13.22 21.56
C LEU A 72 -4.16 -12.28 22.39
N VAL A 73 -3.39 -11.40 21.75
CA VAL A 73 -2.59 -10.38 22.46
C VAL A 73 -3.50 -9.50 23.31
N ILE A 74 -4.68 -9.12 22.82
CA ILE A 74 -5.67 -8.37 23.62
C ILE A 74 -6.23 -9.24 24.75
N SER A 75 -6.52 -10.53 24.52
CA SER A 75 -6.96 -11.45 25.56
C SER A 75 -5.93 -11.64 26.68
N ILE A 76 -4.62 -11.61 26.37
CA ILE A 76 -3.56 -11.65 27.39
C ILE A 76 -3.69 -10.48 28.36
N ALA A 77 -3.99 -9.27 27.86
CA ALA A 77 -4.27 -8.12 28.72
C ALA A 77 -5.66 -8.20 29.37
N GLY A 78 -6.66 -8.68 28.63
CA GLY A 78 -8.05 -8.80 29.08
C GLY A 78 -8.24 -9.68 30.32
N PHE A 79 -7.47 -10.76 30.40
CA PHE A 79 -7.55 -11.75 31.48
C PHE A 79 -6.41 -11.66 32.49
N ARG A 80 -5.63 -10.57 32.45
CA ARG A 80 -4.62 -10.30 33.47
C ARG A 80 -5.31 -9.76 34.71
N LEU A 81 -5.30 -10.53 35.79
CA LEU A 81 -5.89 -10.15 37.07
C LEU A 81 -4.83 -10.31 38.17
N THR A 82 -4.52 -9.23 38.88
CA THR A 82 -3.66 -9.30 40.07
C THR A 82 -4.45 -8.80 41.27
N VAL A 83 -4.69 -9.70 42.21
CA VAL A 83 -5.41 -9.44 43.46
C VAL A 83 -4.39 -9.43 44.59
N THR A 84 -4.29 -8.31 45.30
CA THR A 84 -3.43 -8.14 46.48
C THR A 84 -4.27 -7.78 47.70
N SER A 85 -3.86 -8.22 48.88
CA SER A 85 -4.51 -7.83 50.14
C SER A 85 -4.41 -6.32 50.38
N PRO A 86 -5.42 -5.69 51.03
CA PRO A 86 -5.40 -4.27 51.32
C PRO A 86 -4.35 -3.95 52.38
N GLN A 87 -3.47 -2.98 52.11
CA GLN A 87 -2.38 -2.61 53.04
C GLN A 87 -2.82 -1.74 54.24
N ASN A 88 -4.06 -1.25 54.24
CA ASN A 88 -4.52 -0.19 55.18
C ASN A 88 -5.50 -0.65 56.28
N ILE A 89 -5.62 -1.95 56.53
CA ILE A 89 -6.51 -2.47 57.58
C ILE A 89 -5.65 -2.95 58.75
N ALA A 90 -5.58 -2.16 59.82
CA ALA A 90 -4.70 -2.35 60.98
C ALA A 90 -4.86 -3.68 61.77
N TYR A 91 -5.71 -4.59 61.30
CA TYR A 91 -6.05 -5.86 61.96
C TYR A 91 -5.82 -7.10 61.08
N LEU A 92 -5.39 -6.92 59.82
CA LEU A 92 -5.21 -7.98 58.84
C LEU A 92 -3.74 -8.01 58.41
N SER A 93 -3.12 -9.21 58.40
CA SER A 93 -1.73 -9.38 57.95
C SER A 93 -1.58 -8.91 56.49
N GLU A 94 -0.44 -8.29 56.17
CA GLU A 94 -0.18 -7.65 54.87
C GLU A 94 -0.24 -8.64 53.67
N ASP A 95 -0.18 -9.96 53.91
CA ASP A 95 -0.19 -11.04 52.91
C ASP A 95 -1.33 -12.08 53.08
N LEU A 96 -2.54 -11.68 53.50
CA LEU A 96 -3.64 -12.66 53.69
C LEU A 96 -4.02 -13.42 52.42
N TYR A 97 -3.98 -12.74 51.27
CA TYR A 97 -4.23 -13.36 49.98
C TYR A 97 -3.52 -12.55 48.89
N SER A 98 -2.81 -13.27 48.02
CA SER A 98 -2.27 -12.74 46.77
C SER A 98 -2.58 -13.75 45.67
N PHE A 99 -3.39 -13.36 44.69
CA PHE A 99 -3.78 -14.23 43.59
C PHE A 99 -3.46 -13.55 42.28
N ASP A 100 -2.81 -14.26 41.37
CA ASP A 100 -2.40 -13.72 40.09
C ASP A 100 -2.87 -14.64 38.96
N MET A 101 -3.76 -14.13 38.12
CA MET A 101 -4.30 -14.80 36.95
C MET A 101 -3.67 -14.20 35.69
N MET A 102 -3.22 -15.07 34.79
CA MET A 102 -2.60 -14.66 33.54
C MET A 102 -2.77 -15.71 32.47
N VAL A 103 -2.95 -15.26 31.23
CA VAL A 103 -3.02 -16.14 30.07
C VAL A 103 -1.62 -16.39 29.53
N VAL A 104 -1.18 -17.64 29.57
CA VAL A 104 0.14 -18.04 29.10
C VAL A 104 0.03 -18.60 27.68
N PRO A 105 0.60 -17.94 26.66
CA PRO A 105 0.64 -18.49 25.31
C PRO A 105 1.51 -19.77 25.27
N LEU A 106 0.97 -20.82 24.65
CA LEU A 106 1.69 -22.08 24.44
C LEU A 106 2.40 -22.11 23.09
N TRP A 107 3.32 -23.07 22.92
CA TRP A 107 4.12 -23.29 21.69
C TRP A 107 3.31 -23.26 20.38
N GLY A 108 2.09 -23.80 20.39
CA GLY A 108 1.23 -23.80 19.20
C GLY A 108 0.95 -22.41 18.64
N LEU A 109 0.85 -21.40 19.51
CA LEU A 109 0.66 -20.01 19.09
C LEU A 109 1.90 -19.44 18.42
N TYR A 110 3.06 -19.67 19.03
CA TYR A 110 4.33 -19.19 18.46
C TYR A 110 4.61 -19.84 17.10
N ALA A 111 4.32 -21.14 16.97
CA ALA A 111 4.41 -21.84 15.70
C ALA A 111 3.45 -21.26 14.65
N ASN A 112 2.20 -20.96 15.01
CA ASN A 112 1.22 -20.34 14.12
C ASN A 112 1.72 -18.98 13.61
N MET A 113 2.20 -18.12 14.50
CA MET A 113 2.75 -16.81 14.13
C MET A 113 3.96 -16.91 13.20
N ILE A 114 4.92 -17.80 13.49
CA ILE A 114 6.09 -18.01 12.62
C ILE A 114 5.64 -18.51 11.24
N ALA A 115 4.70 -19.46 11.19
CA ALA A 115 4.14 -19.95 9.93
C ALA A 115 3.47 -18.83 9.12
N GLN A 116 2.72 -17.95 9.78
CA GLN A 116 2.11 -16.79 9.12
C GLN A 116 3.16 -15.84 8.54
N LEU A 117 4.24 -15.54 9.28
CA LEU A 117 5.34 -14.70 8.77
C LEU A 117 6.04 -15.33 7.56
N ILE A 118 6.35 -16.63 7.63
CA ILE A 118 6.94 -17.36 6.50
C ILE A 118 5.99 -17.32 5.30
N SER A 119 4.68 -17.49 5.52
CA SER A 119 3.67 -17.43 4.48
C SER A 119 3.59 -16.06 3.81
N GLN A 120 3.76 -14.95 4.56
CA GLN A 120 3.82 -13.60 3.99
C GLN A 120 5.04 -13.41 3.09
N ILE A 121 6.22 -13.80 3.59
CA ILE A 121 7.48 -13.69 2.84
C ILE A 121 7.42 -14.52 1.56
N SER A 122 6.90 -15.75 1.64
CA SER A 122 6.73 -16.64 0.49
C SER A 122 5.77 -16.05 -0.55
N SER A 123 4.70 -15.37 -0.14
CA SER A 123 3.73 -14.75 -1.05
C SER A 123 4.38 -13.66 -1.91
N HIS A 124 5.16 -12.77 -1.27
CA HIS A 124 5.91 -11.74 -1.99
C HIS A 124 6.95 -12.32 -2.96
N TYR A 125 7.66 -13.37 -2.54
CA TYR A 125 8.60 -14.06 -3.40
C TYR A 125 7.90 -14.61 -4.65
N ASN A 126 6.76 -15.28 -4.48
CA ASN A 126 6.03 -15.88 -5.59
C ASN A 126 5.49 -14.84 -6.57
N ILE A 127 4.96 -13.72 -6.08
CA ILE A 127 4.49 -12.62 -6.92
C ILE A 127 5.65 -11.96 -7.67
N TYR A 128 6.79 -11.76 -7.02
CA TYR A 128 7.96 -11.16 -7.64
C TYR A 128 8.45 -11.99 -8.84
N TYR A 129 8.62 -13.31 -8.65
CA TYR A 129 9.05 -14.19 -9.73
C TYR A 129 7.99 -14.32 -10.83
N HIS A 130 6.70 -14.39 -10.47
CA HIS A 130 5.62 -14.38 -11.44
C HIS A 130 5.67 -13.13 -12.33
N HIS A 131 5.76 -11.94 -11.75
CA HIS A 131 5.88 -10.70 -12.51
C HIS A 131 7.15 -10.63 -13.36
N LYS A 132 8.27 -11.15 -12.85
CA LYS A 132 9.54 -11.18 -13.60
C LYS A 132 9.42 -12.05 -14.85
N ILE A 133 8.88 -13.26 -14.71
CA ILE A 133 8.72 -14.21 -15.84
C ILE A 133 7.75 -13.64 -16.88
N VAL A 134 6.62 -13.07 -16.44
CA VAL A 134 5.63 -12.47 -17.35
C VAL A 134 6.23 -11.33 -18.17
N LYS A 135 7.04 -10.45 -17.53
CA LYS A 135 7.72 -9.36 -18.25
C LYS A 135 8.72 -9.88 -19.28
N CYS A 136 9.50 -10.91 -18.94
CA CYS A 136 10.44 -11.52 -19.88
C CYS A 136 9.72 -12.13 -21.09
N ALA A 137 8.58 -12.80 -20.86
CA ALA A 137 7.77 -13.40 -21.92
C ALA A 137 7.20 -12.34 -22.87
N ILE A 138 6.62 -11.26 -22.34
CA ILE A 138 6.07 -10.15 -23.14
C ILE A 138 7.17 -9.52 -24.00
N ASN A 139 8.33 -9.22 -23.40
CA ASN A 139 9.45 -8.63 -24.15
C ASN A 139 9.95 -9.55 -25.28
N ALA A 140 9.95 -10.87 -25.05
CA ALA A 140 10.35 -11.84 -26.07
C ALA A 140 9.32 -11.93 -27.22
N GLU A 141 8.02 -11.83 -26.92
CA GLU A 141 6.98 -11.76 -27.94
C GLU A 141 7.07 -10.48 -28.77
N ASP A 142 7.26 -9.32 -28.13
CA ASP A 142 7.44 -8.04 -28.82
C ASP A 142 8.66 -8.07 -29.75
N GLN A 143 9.77 -8.67 -29.30
CA GLN A 143 10.96 -8.85 -30.15
C GLN A 143 10.69 -9.78 -31.34
N ARG A 144 9.97 -10.89 -31.13
CA ARG A 144 9.58 -11.80 -32.23
C ARG A 144 8.71 -11.10 -33.27
N GLN A 145 7.76 -10.27 -32.82
CA GLN A 145 6.92 -9.47 -33.72
C GLN A 145 7.73 -8.45 -34.51
N LYS A 146 8.65 -7.72 -33.86
CA LYS A 146 9.56 -6.79 -34.54
C LYS A 146 10.42 -7.49 -35.60
N ASN A 147 11.02 -8.63 -35.26
CA ASN A 147 11.84 -9.40 -36.19
C ASN A 147 11.02 -9.95 -37.38
N ALA A 148 9.78 -10.40 -37.14
CA ALA A 148 8.88 -10.83 -38.20
C ALA A 148 8.52 -9.68 -39.16
N SER A 149 8.23 -8.48 -38.63
CA SER A 149 7.94 -7.30 -39.45
C SER A 149 9.14 -6.82 -40.27
N LEU A 150 10.35 -6.88 -39.71
CA LEU A 150 11.60 -6.57 -40.45
C LEU A 150 11.85 -7.56 -41.59
N PHE A 151 11.57 -8.85 -41.39
CA PHE A 151 11.71 -9.87 -42.41
C PHE A 151 10.68 -9.70 -43.56
N GLU A 152 9.44 -9.31 -43.26
CA GLU A 152 8.44 -8.95 -44.28
C GLU A 152 8.83 -7.72 -45.10
N MET A 153 9.46 -6.71 -44.48
CA MET A 153 10.00 -5.56 -45.21
C MET A 153 11.16 -5.95 -46.15
N GLN A 154 12.08 -6.79 -45.68
CA GLN A 154 13.21 -7.25 -46.50
C GLN A 154 12.77 -8.15 -47.66
N THR A 155 11.77 -9.01 -47.47
CA THR A 155 11.25 -9.85 -48.57
C THR A 155 10.54 -9.03 -49.65
N LYS A 156 9.79 -8.00 -49.27
CA LYS A 156 9.17 -7.06 -50.24
C LYS A 156 10.18 -6.20 -51.00
N SER A 157 11.28 -5.78 -50.35
CA SER A 157 12.32 -5.00 -51.05
C SER A 157 13.12 -5.87 -52.03
N VAL A 158 13.33 -7.15 -51.72
CA VAL A 158 13.97 -8.11 -52.63
C VAL A 158 13.08 -8.43 -53.84
N GLU A 159 11.77 -8.61 -53.65
CA GLU A 159 10.82 -8.79 -54.78
C GLU A 159 10.74 -7.56 -55.71
N SER A 160 11.01 -6.36 -55.21
CA SER A 160 11.09 -5.15 -56.03
C SER A 160 12.39 -5.00 -56.83
N SER A 161 13.45 -5.78 -56.53
CA SER A 161 14.78 -5.59 -57.12
C SER A 161 15.25 -6.69 -58.08
N SER A 162 14.67 -7.89 -58.11
CA SER A 162 14.99 -8.84 -59.20
C SER A 162 14.03 -10.03 -59.34
N PHE A 163 13.67 -10.29 -60.59
CA PHE A 163 13.32 -11.62 -61.12
C PHE A 163 14.53 -12.56 -60.94
N VAL A 164 14.59 -13.38 -59.88
CA VAL A 164 15.34 -14.66 -59.87
C VAL A 164 14.67 -15.66 -58.91
N SER A 165 14.57 -16.90 -59.39
CA SER A 165 13.97 -18.13 -58.85
C SER A 165 14.47 -18.62 -57.46
N PRO A 166 13.79 -19.59 -56.81
CA PRO A 166 13.94 -19.89 -55.39
C PRO A 166 15.08 -20.87 -55.10
N LEU A 167 15.77 -20.67 -53.97
CA LEU A 167 16.61 -21.71 -53.36
C LEU A 167 16.13 -22.03 -51.94
N SER A 168 16.17 -23.34 -51.65
CA SER A 168 15.61 -23.99 -50.48
C SER A 168 16.51 -23.95 -49.25
N SER A 169 15.93 -24.37 -48.11
CA SER A 169 16.55 -24.84 -46.85
C SER A 169 16.87 -23.72 -45.85
N LYS A 170 16.67 -23.87 -44.54
CA LYS A 170 16.53 -25.06 -43.66
C LYS A 170 15.84 -24.60 -42.36
N SER A 171 14.98 -25.45 -41.80
CA SER A 171 14.40 -25.29 -40.47
C SER A 171 15.50 -25.51 -39.41
N GLU A 172 15.82 -24.50 -38.62
CA GLU A 172 16.57 -24.67 -37.37
C GLU A 172 15.70 -24.31 -36.17
N THR A 173 15.45 -25.34 -35.37
CA THR A 173 14.75 -25.30 -34.08
C THR A 173 15.67 -24.64 -33.06
N ILE A 174 15.38 -23.39 -32.67
CA ILE A 174 16.09 -22.73 -31.57
C ILE A 174 15.50 -23.26 -30.25
N THR A 175 16.29 -24.07 -29.55
CA THR A 175 16.03 -24.50 -28.18
C THR A 175 16.16 -23.34 -27.21
N ASP A 176 15.10 -23.08 -26.44
CA ASP A 176 15.08 -22.16 -25.30
C ASP A 176 16.13 -22.57 -24.24
N ARG A 177 17.06 -21.65 -23.91
CA ARG A 177 17.82 -21.68 -22.66
C ARG A 177 17.69 -20.35 -21.93
N CYS A 178 16.84 -20.33 -20.91
CA CYS A 178 16.93 -19.38 -19.81
C CYS A 178 17.41 -20.16 -18.57
N SER A 179 18.73 -20.34 -18.43
CA SER A 179 19.39 -20.65 -17.16
C SER A 179 20.73 -19.92 -17.15
N GLY A 180 20.96 -19.11 -16.11
CA GLY A 180 22.16 -18.30 -15.97
C GLY A 180 23.43 -19.13 -15.75
N GLN A 181 24.56 -18.54 -16.12
CA GLN A 181 25.86 -18.87 -15.56
C GLN A 181 26.77 -17.63 -15.66
N GLU A 182 27.18 -17.12 -14.50
CA GLU A 182 28.37 -16.28 -14.37
C GLU A 182 29.58 -17.13 -14.79
N ASP A 183 30.47 -16.61 -15.65
CA ASP A 183 31.88 -16.99 -15.66
C ASP A 183 32.74 -15.98 -16.47
N ILE A 184 33.59 -15.26 -15.73
CA ILE A 184 35.03 -15.10 -15.93
C ILE A 184 35.51 -14.81 -17.37
N GLN A 185 35.91 -13.56 -17.62
CA GLN A 185 36.66 -13.16 -18.81
C GLN A 185 38.01 -13.89 -18.90
N ILE A 186 38.17 -14.70 -19.94
CA ILE A 186 39.50 -15.10 -20.45
C ILE A 186 39.86 -14.21 -21.64
N ARG A 187 40.97 -13.51 -21.40
CA ARG A 187 41.79 -12.66 -22.27
C ARG A 187 42.24 -13.39 -23.54
N ALA A 188 41.99 -12.80 -24.71
CA ALA A 188 42.80 -13.01 -25.91
C ALA A 188 42.64 -11.84 -26.89
N VAL A 189 43.55 -10.87 -26.85
CA VAL A 189 43.96 -10.09 -28.03
C VAL A 189 45.45 -9.80 -27.90
N SER A 190 46.20 -10.23 -28.91
CA SER A 190 47.63 -10.03 -29.15
C SER A 190 47.93 -8.65 -29.78
N HIS A 191 49.04 -8.04 -29.31
CA HIS A 191 50.08 -7.21 -29.99
C HIS A 191 49.77 -6.66 -31.41
N GLU A 192 50.05 -5.40 -31.79
CA GLU A 192 51.16 -4.44 -31.60
C GLU A 192 50.61 -3.03 -32.00
N ASP A 193 51.06 -1.83 -31.59
CA ASP A 193 52.42 -1.29 -31.54
C ASP A 193 52.49 0.05 -30.74
N MET A 194 53.70 0.38 -30.27
CA MET A 194 54.12 1.53 -29.46
C MET A 194 54.17 2.88 -30.22
N ASN A 195 53.90 4.03 -29.56
CA ASN A 195 54.91 5.08 -29.24
C ASN A 195 54.36 6.29 -28.45
N SER A 196 54.88 6.48 -27.22
CA SER A 196 55.39 7.71 -26.56
C SER A 196 54.76 9.11 -26.76
N ARG A 197 54.38 9.79 -25.67
CA ARG A 197 55.16 10.90 -25.02
C ARG A 197 54.40 11.69 -23.91
N SER A 198 55.06 11.77 -22.74
CA SER A 198 55.18 12.90 -21.75
C SER A 198 53.95 13.77 -21.43
N ILE A 199 53.41 13.79 -20.20
CA ILE A 199 53.88 14.48 -18.97
C ILE A 199 54.22 15.96 -19.19
N MET A 200 53.45 16.89 -18.57
CA MET A 200 53.84 17.78 -17.45
C MET A 200 53.03 19.11 -17.44
N SER A 201 52.55 19.47 -16.23
CA SER A 201 52.42 20.81 -15.64
C SER A 201 51.56 21.90 -16.33
N ASN A 202 50.95 22.88 -15.65
CA ASN A 202 51.12 23.35 -14.27
C ASN A 202 49.85 24.04 -13.74
N GLN A 203 49.76 24.04 -12.42
CA GLN A 203 48.83 24.77 -11.57
C GLN A 203 49.39 26.19 -11.23
N TYR A 204 48.49 27.06 -10.75
CA TYR A 204 48.67 28.15 -9.75
C TYR A 204 48.71 29.66 -10.16
N MET A 205 47.71 30.36 -9.59
CA MET A 205 47.73 31.63 -8.81
C MET A 205 47.47 33.02 -9.43
N ASP A 206 46.32 33.56 -9.02
CA ASP A 206 46.02 34.86 -8.36
C ASP A 206 46.64 36.18 -8.85
N GLY A 207 45.76 37.18 -8.97
CA GLY A 207 46.12 38.61 -8.86
C GLY A 207 45.17 39.59 -9.56
N HIS A 208 44.11 40.03 -8.87
CA HIS A 208 43.49 41.36 -9.06
C HIS A 208 44.49 42.48 -8.63
N PRO A 209 44.34 43.80 -8.95
CA PRO A 209 43.07 44.57 -9.00
C PRO A 209 42.99 45.76 -10.02
N VAL A 210 41.88 46.53 -9.93
CA VAL A 210 41.69 47.99 -10.17
C VAL A 210 40.82 48.46 -11.37
N THR A 211 39.57 48.83 -11.02
CA THR A 211 38.65 49.98 -11.36
C THR A 211 38.45 50.62 -12.75
N GLU A 212 37.16 50.96 -12.99
CA GLU A 212 36.57 52.09 -13.79
C GLU A 212 36.71 52.03 -15.33
N ASP A 213 35.74 52.39 -16.19
CA ASP A 213 34.37 52.93 -16.10
C ASP A 213 33.66 52.77 -17.48
N ASP A 214 32.33 52.84 -17.49
CA ASP A 214 31.39 53.26 -18.56
C ASP A 214 31.42 52.72 -20.02
N GLY A 215 30.22 52.34 -20.53
CA GLY A 215 29.85 52.63 -21.93
C GLY A 215 29.00 51.62 -22.74
N LYS A 216 27.68 51.64 -22.52
CA LYS A 216 26.57 51.43 -23.50
C LYS A 216 26.59 50.24 -24.49
N SER A 217 25.71 49.28 -24.19
CA SER A 217 25.10 48.28 -25.06
C SER A 217 24.06 48.87 -26.03
N THR A 218 24.09 48.52 -27.33
CA THR A 218 22.90 48.46 -28.20
C THR A 218 23.16 47.63 -29.47
N ILE A 219 22.78 46.34 -29.50
CA ILE A 219 22.27 45.62 -30.71
C ILE A 219 21.39 44.45 -30.22
N SER A 220 20.11 44.42 -30.63
CA SER A 220 19.20 43.26 -30.52
C SER A 220 19.11 42.52 -31.87
N PRO A 221 18.35 41.42 -32.01
CA PRO A 221 18.62 40.08 -31.49
C PRO A 221 18.64 39.04 -32.64
N ALA A 222 19.53 38.05 -32.59
CA ALA A 222 19.37 36.83 -33.36
C ALA A 222 18.68 35.80 -32.48
N ILE A 223 17.43 35.48 -32.83
CA ILE A 223 16.63 34.41 -32.23
C ILE A 223 17.33 33.09 -32.58
N THR A 224 18.15 32.61 -31.65
CA THR A 224 18.66 31.24 -31.71
C THR A 224 17.55 30.33 -31.21
N LEU A 225 16.90 29.61 -32.13
CA LEU A 225 16.11 28.43 -31.84
C LEU A 225 17.02 27.42 -31.14
N ALA A 226 17.04 27.47 -29.81
CA ALA A 226 17.66 26.46 -28.99
C ALA A 226 16.80 25.20 -29.07
N SER A 227 17.18 24.28 -29.97
CA SER A 227 16.93 22.85 -29.80
C SER A 227 17.56 22.42 -28.48
N SER A 228 16.82 22.56 -27.37
CA SER A 228 17.25 22.04 -26.08
C SER A 228 17.08 20.52 -26.09
N GLU A 229 18.20 19.79 -26.17
CA GLU A 229 18.27 18.43 -25.66
C GLU A 229 17.73 18.43 -24.22
N ASN A 230 16.48 18.01 -24.04
CA ASN A 230 15.86 17.89 -22.73
C ASN A 230 16.45 16.66 -22.01
N ILE A 231 17.59 16.88 -21.36
CA ILE A 231 18.09 16.02 -20.28
C ILE A 231 16.93 15.87 -19.28
N VAL A 232 16.44 14.64 -19.08
CA VAL A 232 15.34 14.36 -18.16
C VAL A 232 15.83 14.60 -16.73
N TYR A 233 15.64 15.82 -16.23
CA TYR A 233 16.01 16.19 -14.87
C TYR A 233 15.15 15.41 -13.86
N PRO A 234 15.70 15.01 -12.71
CA PRO A 234 14.92 14.41 -11.63
C PRO A 234 13.87 15.43 -11.14
N CYS A 235 12.61 15.22 -11.51
CA CYS A 235 11.51 16.08 -11.10
C CYS A 235 10.77 15.47 -9.89
N ALA A 236 10.39 16.31 -8.93
CA ALA A 236 9.51 15.91 -7.82
C ALA A 236 8.09 15.64 -8.35
N LEU A 237 7.31 14.80 -7.64
CA LEU A 237 5.93 14.50 -8.07
C LEU A 237 5.09 15.79 -8.16
N ARG A 238 5.22 16.68 -7.18
CA ARG A 238 4.51 17.96 -7.13
C ARG A 238 4.74 18.87 -8.35
N ASN A 239 5.90 18.77 -8.97
CA ASN A 239 6.31 19.65 -10.07
C ASN A 239 6.15 18.95 -11.43
N HIS A 240 5.58 17.75 -11.46
CA HIS A 240 5.41 17.00 -12.69
C HIS A 240 4.16 17.47 -13.43
N GLU A 241 4.30 17.63 -14.75
CA GLU A 241 3.19 17.90 -15.67
C GLU A 241 2.62 16.56 -16.12
N TYR A 242 1.38 16.30 -15.74
CA TYR A 242 0.67 15.05 -16.02
C TYR A 242 -0.06 15.14 -17.36
N SER A 243 0.05 14.12 -18.22
CA SER A 243 -0.68 14.09 -19.49
C SER A 243 -2.05 13.43 -19.33
N LEU A 244 -3.08 14.04 -19.93
CA LEU A 244 -4.37 13.38 -20.16
C LEU A 244 -4.27 12.43 -21.37
N ASP A 245 -4.99 11.30 -21.27
CA ASP A 245 -5.19 10.35 -22.36
C ASP A 245 -6.63 10.43 -22.88
N GLY A 246 -6.86 10.01 -24.13
CA GLY A 246 -8.19 9.91 -24.74
C GLY A 246 -8.57 11.13 -25.60
N ILE A 247 -9.82 11.59 -25.49
CA ILE A 247 -10.37 12.69 -26.33
C ILE A 247 -9.63 14.02 -26.07
N GLU A 248 -8.96 14.14 -24.93
CA GLU A 248 -8.19 15.32 -24.49
C GLU A 248 -6.67 15.11 -24.58
N GLU A 249 -6.21 14.24 -25.48
CA GLU A 249 -4.78 14.03 -25.75
C GLU A 249 -4.08 15.35 -26.10
N GLY A 250 -3.00 15.66 -25.36
CA GLY A 250 -2.17 16.87 -25.56
C GLY A 250 -2.36 17.96 -24.51
N ILE A 251 -3.36 17.87 -23.62
CA ILE A 251 -3.49 18.80 -22.49
C ILE A 251 -2.58 18.34 -21.34
N LEU A 252 -1.70 19.24 -20.90
CA LEU A 252 -0.85 19.04 -19.73
C LEU A 252 -1.51 19.63 -18.48
N LEU A 253 -1.52 18.86 -17.40
CA LEU A 253 -2.06 19.23 -16.10
C LEU A 253 -0.93 19.45 -15.11
N SER A 254 -0.97 20.59 -14.40
CA SER A 254 -0.11 20.86 -13.26
C SER A 254 -0.87 20.62 -11.95
N VAL A 255 -0.14 20.30 -10.87
CA VAL A 255 -0.73 20.17 -9.53
C VAL A 255 -1.05 21.57 -9.00
N ARG A 256 -2.25 21.76 -8.44
CA ARG A 256 -2.61 23.04 -7.80
C ARG A 256 -1.73 23.30 -6.58
N HIS A 257 -1.25 24.53 -6.43
CA HIS A 257 -0.41 24.96 -5.30
C HIS A 257 -1.00 24.63 -3.92
N GLY A 258 -2.33 24.63 -3.77
CA GLY A 258 -3.01 24.27 -2.52
C GLY A 258 -2.86 22.79 -2.14
N VAL A 259 -2.75 21.89 -3.12
CA VAL A 259 -2.65 20.44 -2.89
C VAL A 259 -1.34 20.09 -2.20
N ASP A 260 -0.24 20.78 -2.53
CA ASP A 260 1.04 20.58 -1.86
C ASP A 260 0.98 20.85 -0.36
N CYS A 261 0.28 21.91 0.05
CA CYS A 261 0.08 22.23 1.45
C CYS A 261 -0.82 21.17 2.13
N ILE A 262 -1.90 20.76 1.46
CA ILE A 262 -2.84 19.75 1.96
C ILE A 262 -2.13 18.41 2.17
N VAL A 263 -1.35 17.93 1.21
CA VAL A 263 -0.61 16.66 1.29
C VAL A 263 0.34 16.66 2.50
N GLY A 264 1.07 17.75 2.71
CA GLY A 264 1.98 17.92 3.84
C GLY A 264 1.26 17.95 5.18
N LEU A 265 0.18 18.74 5.28
CA LEU A 265 -0.63 18.86 6.50
C LEU A 265 -1.29 17.53 6.84
N VAL A 266 -1.93 16.86 5.88
CA VAL A 266 -2.54 15.54 6.08
C VAL A 266 -1.49 14.50 6.48
N GLY A 267 -0.30 14.53 5.88
CA GLY A 267 0.80 13.65 6.26
C GLY A 267 1.28 13.87 7.69
N LEU A 268 1.51 15.12 8.10
CA LEU A 268 1.91 15.46 9.47
C LEU A 268 0.81 15.11 10.49
N LEU A 269 -0.44 15.41 10.16
CA LEU A 269 -1.59 15.04 10.98
C LEU A 269 -1.70 13.52 11.14
N THR A 270 -1.47 12.76 10.09
CA THR A 270 -1.49 11.29 10.12
C THR A 270 -0.42 10.75 11.08
N ILE A 271 0.82 11.26 10.99
CA ILE A 271 1.91 10.87 11.90
C ILE A 271 1.56 11.24 13.34
N ALA A 272 1.02 12.44 13.58
CA ALA A 272 0.61 12.90 14.90
C ALA A 272 -0.50 12.01 15.50
N LEU A 273 -1.55 11.70 14.73
CA LEU A 273 -2.66 10.84 15.19
C LEU A 273 -2.18 9.43 15.55
N ILE A 274 -1.32 8.82 14.72
CA ILE A 274 -0.78 7.48 14.98
C ILE A 274 0.13 7.49 16.21
N THR A 275 0.97 8.53 16.35
CA THR A 275 1.88 8.66 17.50
C THR A 275 1.13 8.90 18.80
N ILE A 276 0.15 9.81 18.81
CA ILE A 276 -0.69 10.07 19.98
C ILE A 276 -1.52 8.82 20.31
N GLY A 277 -2.13 8.19 19.31
CA GLY A 277 -2.91 6.97 19.48
C GLY A 277 -2.11 5.77 20.00
N PHE A 278 -0.80 5.71 19.74
CA PHE A 278 0.08 4.68 20.29
C PHE A 278 0.22 4.76 21.82
N PHE A 279 0.27 5.98 22.37
CA PHE A 279 0.39 6.22 23.81
C PHE A 279 -0.98 6.32 24.50
N GLN A 280 -2.00 6.82 23.81
CA GLN A 280 -3.34 7.00 24.34
C GLN A 280 -4.07 5.65 24.50
N PRO A 281 -4.81 5.43 25.61
CA PRO A 281 -5.61 4.21 25.78
C PRO A 281 -6.64 4.00 24.68
N SER A 282 -6.61 2.81 24.06
CA SER A 282 -7.52 2.40 22.99
C SER A 282 -8.82 1.82 23.55
N PHE A 283 -8.73 1.04 24.62
CA PHE A 283 -9.86 0.45 25.32
C PHE A 283 -9.56 0.40 26.83
N HIS A 284 -10.60 0.32 27.65
CA HIS A 284 -10.46 0.01 29.07
C HIS A 284 -11.22 -1.26 29.41
N LEU A 285 -10.73 -1.92 30.47
CA LEU A 285 -11.23 -3.18 30.97
C LEU A 285 -11.77 -2.95 32.38
N ASP A 286 -13.05 -3.19 32.57
CA ASP A 286 -13.70 -3.21 33.88
C ASP A 286 -13.82 -4.66 34.34
N VAL A 287 -13.21 -4.99 35.48
CA VAL A 287 -13.38 -6.30 36.12
C VAL A 287 -14.56 -6.21 37.08
N LEU A 288 -15.60 -7.01 36.81
CA LEU A 288 -16.83 -7.11 37.59
C LEU A 288 -16.92 -8.45 38.30
N GLY A 289 -17.85 -8.53 39.25
CA GLY A 289 -18.05 -9.73 40.06
C GLY A 289 -17.20 -9.74 41.33
N ILE A 290 -17.21 -10.86 42.04
CA ILE A 290 -16.49 -10.99 43.31
C ILE A 290 -14.98 -10.83 43.15
N LEU A 291 -14.41 -11.32 42.04
CA LEU A 291 -13.01 -11.05 41.74
C LEU A 291 -12.75 -9.56 41.50
N GLY A 292 -13.70 -8.84 40.89
CA GLY A 292 -13.63 -7.38 40.76
C GLY A 292 -13.59 -6.70 42.12
N LEU A 293 -14.52 -7.03 43.02
CA LEU A 293 -14.55 -6.49 44.39
C LEU A 293 -13.29 -6.82 45.19
N ALA A 294 -12.70 -8.00 44.98
CA ALA A 294 -11.44 -8.38 45.60
C ALA A 294 -10.26 -7.51 45.12
N VAL A 295 -10.23 -7.16 43.83
CA VAL A 295 -9.27 -6.20 43.26
C VAL A 295 -9.50 -4.80 43.83
N GLU A 296 -10.76 -4.32 43.85
CA GLU A 296 -11.12 -3.00 44.38
C GLU A 296 -10.73 -2.87 45.86
N SER A 297 -10.96 -3.92 46.65
CA SER A 297 -10.54 -3.99 48.05
C SER A 297 -9.03 -3.80 48.20
N GLY A 298 -8.23 -4.46 47.35
CA GLY A 298 -6.76 -4.30 47.32
C GLY A 298 -6.30 -2.89 46.93
N GLN A 299 -7.07 -2.20 46.10
CA GLN A 299 -6.79 -0.84 45.60
C GLN A 299 -7.37 0.27 46.50
N GLY A 300 -7.86 -0.06 47.69
CA GLY A 300 -8.42 0.94 48.62
C GLY A 300 -9.81 1.46 48.21
N GLY A 301 -10.57 0.65 47.47
CA GLY A 301 -11.93 0.97 47.00
C GLY A 301 -11.98 1.76 45.68
N GLU A 302 -10.85 1.92 44.98
CA GLU A 302 -10.87 2.39 43.60
C GLU A 302 -11.42 1.30 42.67
N LYS A 303 -12.14 1.71 41.63
CA LYS A 303 -12.74 0.79 40.66
C LYS A 303 -11.66 -0.03 39.95
N ALA A 304 -11.92 -1.33 39.77
CA ALA A 304 -11.04 -2.25 39.06
C ALA A 304 -11.08 -2.04 37.53
N SER A 305 -10.65 -0.85 37.09
CA SER A 305 -10.66 -0.38 35.71
C SER A 305 -9.23 -0.14 35.19
N GLU A 306 -8.77 -0.98 34.28
CA GLU A 306 -7.45 -0.87 33.65
C GLU A 306 -7.54 -0.25 32.25
N LYS A 307 -6.74 0.80 31.99
CA LYS A 307 -6.69 1.48 30.67
C LYS A 307 -5.56 0.93 29.82
N ILE A 308 -5.88 0.36 28.66
CA ILE A 308 -4.91 -0.30 27.80
C ILE A 308 -4.68 0.50 26.51
N SER A 309 -3.42 0.90 26.29
CA SER A 309 -2.90 1.37 25.00
C SER A 309 -1.98 0.33 24.37
N ILE A 310 -1.58 0.51 23.10
CA ILE A 310 -0.59 -0.37 22.45
C ILE A 310 0.71 -0.40 23.27
N PHE A 311 1.13 0.76 23.77
CA PHE A 311 2.31 0.86 24.62
C PHE A 311 2.15 0.14 25.96
N SER A 312 0.98 0.26 26.60
CA SER A 312 0.66 -0.48 27.82
C SER A 312 0.68 -2.00 27.58
N LEU A 313 0.13 -2.44 26.46
CA LEU A 313 0.08 -3.85 26.05
C LEU A 313 1.49 -4.45 25.92
N VAL A 314 2.41 -3.73 25.29
CA VAL A 314 3.83 -4.13 25.22
C VAL A 314 4.46 -4.23 26.61
N ARG A 315 4.20 -3.26 27.49
CA ARG A 315 4.72 -3.29 28.87
C ARG A 315 4.18 -4.48 29.64
N LEU A 316 2.89 -4.76 29.54
CA LEU A 316 2.20 -5.87 30.19
C LEU A 316 2.77 -7.22 29.72
N MET A 317 2.95 -7.40 28.41
CA MET A 317 3.54 -8.63 27.87
C MET A 317 4.99 -8.82 28.31
N MET A 318 5.77 -7.73 28.37
CA MET A 318 7.16 -7.79 28.84
C MET A 318 7.26 -8.01 30.36
N SER A 319 6.34 -7.49 31.17
CA SER A 319 6.31 -7.79 32.60
C SER A 319 5.91 -9.25 32.84
N GLN A 320 4.92 -9.74 32.11
CA GLN A 320 4.50 -11.14 32.14
C GLN A 320 5.64 -12.09 31.74
N ALA A 321 6.37 -11.77 30.67
CA ALA A 321 7.54 -12.52 30.22
C ALA A 321 8.61 -12.69 31.33
N ARG A 322 8.80 -11.67 32.17
CA ARG A 322 9.74 -11.72 33.30
C ARG A 322 9.18 -12.50 34.49
N ALA A 323 7.87 -12.40 34.74
CA ALA A 323 7.20 -13.08 35.86
C ALA A 323 7.19 -14.62 35.68
N LEU A 324 6.99 -15.10 34.45
CA LEU A 324 6.95 -16.54 34.13
C LEU A 324 8.31 -17.24 34.29
N ASN A 325 9.42 -16.51 34.18
CA ASN A 325 10.80 -17.02 34.28
C ASN A 325 11.12 -18.26 33.42
N ASP A 326 10.38 -18.46 32.31
CA ASP A 326 10.60 -19.52 31.33
C ASP A 326 11.21 -18.95 30.04
N ALA A 327 12.19 -19.65 29.48
CA ALA A 327 12.90 -19.22 28.28
C ALA A 327 11.97 -19.12 27.07
N SER A 328 11.04 -20.07 26.91
CA SER A 328 10.14 -20.09 25.75
C SER A 328 9.12 -18.95 25.79
N SER A 329 8.55 -18.70 26.97
CA SER A 329 7.62 -17.60 27.22
C SER A 329 8.29 -16.24 27.06
N TYR A 330 9.54 -16.09 27.54
CA TYR A 330 10.30 -14.86 27.41
C TYR A 330 10.57 -14.49 25.95
N ILE A 331 11.06 -15.45 25.16
CA ILE A 331 11.36 -15.24 23.74
C ILE A 331 10.07 -14.95 22.97
N GLY A 332 9.02 -15.74 23.21
CA GLY A 332 7.78 -15.65 22.46
C GLY A 332 6.99 -14.36 22.73
N LEU A 333 6.84 -13.95 23.99
CA LEU A 333 6.18 -12.68 24.35
C LEU A 333 6.99 -11.46 23.90
N SER A 334 8.34 -11.52 23.97
CA SER A 334 9.20 -10.47 23.42
C SER A 334 9.01 -10.34 21.91
N PHE A 335 8.96 -11.46 21.20
CA PHE A 335 8.74 -11.46 19.76
C PHE A 335 7.37 -10.88 19.37
N LEU A 336 6.29 -11.30 20.06
CA LEU A 336 4.95 -10.74 19.83
C LEU A 336 4.91 -9.22 20.10
N SER A 337 5.60 -8.76 21.15
CA SER A 337 5.70 -7.33 21.48
C SER A 337 6.41 -6.53 20.38
N ILE A 338 7.54 -7.05 19.86
CA ILE A 338 8.26 -6.43 18.74
C ILE A 338 7.39 -6.43 17.49
N PHE A 339 6.72 -7.53 17.18
CA PHE A 339 5.82 -7.66 16.04
C PHE A 339 4.67 -6.66 16.10
N LEU A 340 4.02 -6.51 17.27
CA LEU A 340 2.97 -5.53 17.52
C LEU A 340 3.44 -4.10 17.22
N VAL A 341 4.58 -3.68 17.79
CA VAL A 341 5.13 -2.32 17.58
C VAL A 341 5.53 -2.11 16.13
N LEU A 342 6.22 -3.07 15.52
CA LEU A 342 6.70 -2.96 14.14
C LEU A 342 5.53 -2.79 13.16
N THR A 343 4.49 -3.59 13.31
CA THR A 343 3.38 -3.65 12.34
C THR A 343 2.29 -2.61 12.58
N SER A 344 2.06 -2.21 13.83
CA SER A 344 0.98 -1.28 14.20
C SER A 344 1.44 0.17 14.41
N PHE A 345 2.74 0.41 14.64
CA PHE A 345 3.28 1.76 14.83
C PHE A 345 4.38 2.09 13.82
N THR A 346 5.45 1.30 13.78
CA THR A 346 6.63 1.62 12.96
C THR A 346 6.31 1.58 11.46
N SER A 347 5.60 0.55 10.98
CA SER A 347 5.25 0.42 9.56
C SER A 347 4.36 1.57 9.06
N PRO A 348 3.23 1.95 9.72
CA PRO A 348 2.44 3.12 9.33
C PRO A 348 3.23 4.44 9.30
N VAL A 349 4.10 4.69 10.29
CA VAL A 349 4.92 5.92 10.35
C VAL A 349 5.96 5.94 9.22
N LEU A 350 6.65 4.82 8.99
CA LEU A 350 7.59 4.68 7.88
C LEU A 350 6.90 4.81 6.52
N GLN A 351 5.68 4.27 6.39
CA GLN A 351 4.88 4.36 5.17
C GLN A 351 4.50 5.81 4.88
N THR A 352 3.97 6.52 5.89
CA THR A 352 3.61 7.95 5.77
C THR A 352 4.82 8.79 5.39
N THR A 353 5.96 8.54 6.04
CA THR A 353 7.21 9.25 5.76
C THR A 353 7.69 8.96 4.33
N SER A 354 7.65 7.70 3.90
CA SER A 354 8.09 7.29 2.56
C SER A 354 7.26 7.94 1.46
N VAL A 355 5.92 8.01 1.61
CA VAL A 355 5.06 8.66 0.62
C VAL A 355 5.26 10.18 0.59
N LEU A 356 5.50 10.82 1.74
CA LEU A 356 5.85 12.25 1.78
C LEU A 356 7.20 12.53 1.10
N VAL A 357 8.20 11.67 1.30
CA VAL A 357 9.48 11.74 0.59
C VAL A 357 9.28 11.59 -0.93
N MET A 358 8.41 10.66 -1.36
CA MET A 358 8.07 10.52 -2.78
C MET A 358 7.42 11.78 -3.36
N TRP A 359 6.60 12.49 -2.58
CA TRP A 359 5.90 13.69 -3.03
C TRP A 359 6.84 14.90 -3.19
N TYR A 360 7.61 15.22 -2.14
CA TYR A 360 8.40 16.46 -2.10
C TYR A 360 9.80 16.34 -2.68
N ARG A 361 10.42 15.16 -2.65
CA ARG A 361 11.82 15.02 -3.06
C ARG A 361 11.90 14.74 -4.57
N PRO A 362 12.72 15.48 -5.33
CA PRO A 362 13.07 15.08 -6.68
C PRO A 362 13.88 13.78 -6.61
N MET A 363 13.48 12.78 -7.41
CA MET A 363 14.11 11.46 -7.42
C MET A 363 14.36 11.02 -8.85
N THR A 364 15.40 10.21 -9.05
CA THR A 364 15.61 9.54 -10.35
C THR A 364 14.61 8.41 -10.56
N ALA A 365 14.41 7.97 -11.81
CA ALA A 365 13.47 6.90 -12.14
C ALA A 365 13.77 5.59 -11.38
N SER A 366 15.05 5.24 -11.21
CA SER A 366 15.47 4.05 -10.45
C SER A 366 15.19 4.19 -8.95
N GLN A 367 15.51 5.35 -8.36
CA GLN A 367 15.22 5.64 -6.95
C GLN A 367 13.72 5.59 -6.67
N ARG A 368 12.90 6.16 -7.55
CA ARG A 368 11.43 6.14 -7.44
C ARG A 368 10.88 4.72 -7.54
N LYS A 369 11.37 3.90 -8.48
CA LYS A 369 10.98 2.48 -8.59
C LYS A 369 11.29 1.72 -7.30
N ASN A 370 12.49 1.92 -6.72
CA ASN A 370 12.89 1.27 -5.47
C ASN A 370 12.05 1.76 -4.28
N LEU A 371 11.84 3.07 -4.15
CA LEU A 371 11.03 3.64 -3.05
C LEU A 371 9.55 3.23 -3.17
N HIS A 372 9.00 3.20 -4.38
CA HIS A 372 7.65 2.72 -4.63
C HIS A 372 7.50 1.21 -4.29
N ALA A 373 8.51 0.39 -4.59
CA ALA A 373 8.54 -1.01 -4.16
C ALA A 373 8.63 -1.13 -2.62
N PHE A 374 9.40 -0.27 -1.97
CA PHE A 374 9.49 -0.21 -0.51
C PHE A 374 8.16 0.20 0.14
N VAL A 375 7.44 1.19 -0.40
CA VAL A 375 6.10 1.56 0.06
C VAL A 375 5.10 0.41 -0.11
N LYS A 376 5.17 -0.33 -1.22
CA LYS A 376 4.36 -1.54 -1.43
C LYS A 376 4.63 -2.60 -0.36
N MET A 377 5.90 -2.79 0.01
CA MET A 377 6.30 -3.68 1.09
C MET A 377 5.80 -3.19 2.45
N LEU A 378 6.02 -1.92 2.83
CA LEU A 378 5.53 -1.36 4.09
C LEU A 378 4.01 -1.50 4.22
N LYS A 379 3.27 -1.17 3.16
CA LYS A 379 1.82 -1.36 3.10
C LYS A 379 1.46 -2.82 3.36
N ALA A 380 2.22 -3.79 2.85
CA ALA A 380 1.94 -5.20 3.08
C ALA A 380 2.09 -5.63 4.56
N TRP A 381 3.01 -4.99 5.29
CA TRP A 381 3.33 -5.26 6.70
C TRP A 381 2.65 -4.31 7.69
N GLN A 382 1.84 -3.36 7.19
CA GLN A 382 1.02 -2.47 8.00
C GLN A 382 -0.23 -3.22 8.45
N TYR A 383 -0.39 -3.41 9.77
CA TYR A 383 -1.51 -4.15 10.37
C TYR A 383 -2.35 -3.29 11.34
N LEU A 384 -2.25 -1.97 11.25
CA LEU A 384 -2.99 -1.06 12.14
C LEU A 384 -4.52 -1.26 12.04
N GLU A 385 -5.04 -1.47 10.84
CA GLU A 385 -6.45 -1.77 10.58
C GLU A 385 -6.87 -3.11 11.20
N ILE A 386 -5.99 -4.11 11.14
CA ILE A 386 -6.24 -5.44 11.72
C ILE A 386 -6.26 -5.35 13.25
N TYR A 387 -5.35 -4.58 13.84
CA TYR A 387 -5.36 -4.30 15.28
C TYR A 387 -6.67 -3.66 15.72
N LEU A 388 -7.16 -2.63 15.00
CA LEU A 388 -8.43 -1.96 15.32
C LEU A 388 -9.62 -2.92 15.26
N ILE A 389 -9.72 -3.73 14.21
CA ILE A 389 -10.76 -4.75 14.07
C ILE A 389 -10.65 -5.78 15.21
N SER A 390 -9.43 -6.16 15.59
CA SER A 390 -9.20 -7.11 16.68
C SER A 390 -9.64 -6.57 18.03
N ILE A 391 -9.49 -5.27 18.31
CA ILE A 391 -10.04 -4.66 19.53
C ILE A 391 -11.56 -4.69 19.50
N VAL A 392 -12.21 -4.40 18.37
CA VAL A 392 -13.67 -4.48 18.27
C VAL A 392 -14.16 -5.90 18.53
N ILE A 393 -13.53 -6.90 17.91
CA ILE A 393 -13.85 -8.33 18.12
C ILE A 393 -13.62 -8.72 19.58
N ALA A 394 -12.46 -8.35 20.14
CA ALA A 394 -12.15 -8.66 21.54
C ALA A 394 -13.13 -7.99 22.49
N THR A 395 -13.49 -6.72 22.25
CA THR A 395 -14.41 -5.95 23.09
C THR A 395 -15.79 -6.61 23.16
N TRP A 396 -16.26 -7.16 22.04
CA TRP A 396 -17.53 -7.87 21.99
C TRP A 396 -17.47 -9.19 22.79
N ASN A 397 -16.41 -9.98 22.60
CA ASN A 397 -16.38 -11.37 23.08
C ASN A 397 -15.75 -11.56 24.47
N LEU A 398 -15.03 -10.56 24.99
CA LEU A 398 -14.29 -10.71 26.25
C LEU A 398 -15.21 -11.10 27.42
N GLY A 399 -16.41 -10.53 27.46
CA GLY A 399 -17.41 -10.79 28.50
C GLY A 399 -17.84 -12.25 28.54
N ASP A 400 -18.30 -12.80 27.42
CA ASP A 400 -18.79 -14.18 27.34
C ASP A 400 -17.69 -15.19 27.67
N VAL A 401 -16.48 -14.95 27.16
CA VAL A 401 -15.31 -15.79 27.47
C VAL A 401 -14.96 -15.69 28.96
N SER A 402 -14.97 -14.50 29.55
CA SER A 402 -14.64 -14.30 30.97
C SER A 402 -15.61 -15.02 31.91
N ALA A 403 -16.91 -14.99 31.62
CA ALA A 403 -17.92 -15.63 32.44
C ALA A 403 -17.70 -17.15 32.48
N PHE A 404 -17.43 -17.76 31.32
CA PHE A 404 -17.20 -19.19 31.20
C PHE A 404 -15.92 -19.68 31.88
N MET A 405 -14.86 -18.87 31.93
CA MET A 405 -13.55 -19.30 32.45
C MET A 405 -13.57 -19.80 33.90
N ILE A 406 -14.53 -19.34 34.71
CA ILE A 406 -14.63 -19.67 36.15
C ILE A 406 -16.01 -20.30 36.49
N ASP A 407 -16.90 -20.45 35.51
CA ASP A 407 -18.29 -20.90 35.71
C ASP A 407 -18.38 -22.26 36.43
N ASP A 408 -17.59 -23.25 35.99
CA ASP A 408 -17.53 -24.59 36.58
C ASP A 408 -17.19 -24.59 38.09
N TYR A 409 -16.47 -23.57 38.57
CA TYR A 409 -16.11 -23.43 39.99
C TYR A 409 -17.18 -22.65 40.79
N CYS A 410 -18.05 -21.91 40.11
CA CYS A 410 -18.98 -20.95 40.70
C CYS A 410 -20.46 -21.34 40.60
N ASP A 411 -20.80 -22.41 39.87
CA ASP A 411 -22.15 -22.94 39.75
C ASP A 411 -22.91 -23.04 41.09
N GLY A 412 -22.23 -23.50 42.15
CA GLY A 412 -22.82 -23.67 43.48
C GLY A 412 -22.96 -22.39 44.31
N LEU A 413 -22.40 -21.27 43.86
CA LEU A 413 -22.37 -20.01 44.61
C LEU A 413 -23.37 -18.97 44.10
N ASN A 414 -23.97 -19.20 42.94
CA ASN A 414 -24.94 -18.28 42.32
C ASN A 414 -26.10 -17.93 43.26
N ASP A 415 -26.62 -18.89 44.03
CA ASP A 415 -27.69 -18.65 45.01
C ASP A 415 -27.23 -17.73 46.15
N ILE A 416 -25.97 -17.85 46.57
CA ILE A 416 -25.38 -17.00 47.62
C ILE A 416 -25.24 -15.56 47.10
N PHE A 417 -24.80 -15.39 45.85
CA PHE A 417 -24.62 -14.08 45.25
C PHE A 417 -25.95 -13.37 45.01
N ASN A 418 -26.96 -14.12 44.56
CA ASN A 418 -28.33 -13.62 44.45
C ASN A 418 -28.89 -13.21 45.82
N GLY A 419 -28.59 -13.97 46.87
CA GLY A 419 -28.94 -13.61 48.24
C GLY A 419 -28.28 -12.30 48.68
N LEU A 420 -26.97 -12.15 48.50
CA LEU A 420 -26.25 -10.93 48.85
C LEU A 420 -26.71 -9.71 48.04
N PHE A 421 -27.04 -9.89 46.76
CA PHE A 421 -27.65 -8.85 45.94
C PHE A 421 -29.03 -8.44 46.49
N TYR A 422 -29.87 -9.42 46.82
CA TYR A 422 -31.20 -9.17 47.39
C TYR A 422 -31.15 -8.37 48.71
N TYR A 423 -30.15 -8.66 49.55
CA TYR A 423 -29.92 -7.91 50.81
C TYR A 423 -29.17 -6.58 50.62
N GLY A 424 -28.77 -6.24 49.39
CA GLY A 424 -28.12 -4.96 49.06
C GLY A 424 -26.64 -4.88 49.44
N PHE A 425 -25.96 -6.01 49.66
CA PHE A 425 -24.52 -6.05 49.92
C PHE A 425 -23.67 -5.88 48.66
N ILE A 426 -24.20 -6.23 47.49
CA ILE A 426 -23.53 -6.13 46.20
C ILE A 426 -24.43 -5.53 45.13
N SER A 427 -23.82 -4.95 44.09
CA SER A 427 -24.52 -4.43 42.93
C SER A 427 -24.97 -5.56 41.99
N ALA A 428 -25.97 -5.30 41.14
CA ALA A 428 -26.45 -6.30 40.16
C ALA A 428 -25.36 -6.73 39.17
N SER A 429 -24.40 -5.85 38.88
CA SER A 429 -23.26 -6.18 38.01
C SER A 429 -22.22 -7.08 38.67
N ASP A 430 -22.22 -7.16 40.00
CA ASP A 430 -21.24 -7.93 40.78
C ASP A 430 -21.81 -9.23 41.34
N ALA A 431 -23.08 -9.55 41.06
CA ALA A 431 -23.75 -10.80 41.43
C ALA A 431 -23.30 -12.00 40.55
N GLN A 432 -22.01 -12.05 40.24
CA GLN A 432 -21.34 -13.09 39.43
C GLN A 432 -19.90 -13.26 39.92
N CYS A 433 -19.27 -14.39 39.62
CA CYS A 433 -17.90 -14.64 40.09
C CYS A 433 -16.86 -13.78 39.39
N TYR A 434 -16.91 -13.75 38.06
CA TYR A 434 -15.92 -13.08 37.24
C TYR A 434 -16.53 -12.68 35.91
N TYR A 435 -16.39 -11.42 35.58
CA TYR A 435 -16.80 -10.90 34.28
C TYR A 435 -15.92 -9.72 33.90
N VAL A 436 -15.39 -9.70 32.69
CA VAL A 436 -14.58 -8.59 32.19
C VAL A 436 -15.33 -7.88 31.09
N ARG A 437 -15.65 -6.61 31.33
CA ARG A 437 -16.25 -5.74 30.33
C ARG A 437 -15.17 -4.89 29.69
N ALA A 438 -15.02 -5.02 28.38
CA ALA A 438 -14.19 -4.11 27.61
C ALA A 438 -15.05 -3.00 27.01
N THR A 439 -14.53 -1.78 26.93
CA THR A 439 -15.15 -0.72 26.12
C THR A 439 -14.12 0.14 25.39
N LEU A 440 -14.48 0.61 24.20
CA LEU A 440 -13.63 1.44 23.36
C LEU A 440 -13.53 2.88 23.91
N VAL A 441 -12.33 3.45 23.82
CA VAL A 441 -12.02 4.81 24.32
C VAL A 441 -11.45 5.65 23.16
N SER A 442 -11.24 6.95 23.40
CA SER A 442 -10.78 7.93 22.40
C SER A 442 -9.52 7.51 21.61
N GLY A 443 -8.59 6.73 22.19
CA GLY A 443 -7.40 6.26 21.48
C GLY A 443 -7.74 5.40 20.26
N ALA A 444 -8.76 4.54 20.33
CA ALA A 444 -9.18 3.71 19.20
C ALA A 444 -9.70 4.55 18.03
N PHE A 445 -10.47 5.60 18.32
CA PHE A 445 -10.99 6.52 17.31
C PHE A 445 -9.88 7.37 16.68
N LEU A 446 -8.88 7.80 17.47
CA LEU A 446 -7.71 8.52 16.94
C LEU A 446 -6.91 7.65 15.96
N LEU A 447 -6.64 6.39 16.33
CA LEU A 447 -5.96 5.43 15.47
C LEU A 447 -6.77 5.11 14.21
N PHE A 448 -8.10 4.99 14.32
CA PHE A 448 -8.99 4.78 13.18
C PHE A 448 -8.92 5.95 12.18
N CYS A 449 -9.03 7.19 12.66
CA CYS A 449 -8.88 8.38 11.82
C CYS A 449 -7.50 8.41 11.15
N GLY A 450 -6.43 8.12 11.90
CA GLY A 450 -5.07 8.01 11.36
C GLY A 450 -4.95 6.95 10.25
N ALA A 451 -5.54 5.77 10.44
CA ALA A 451 -5.52 4.68 9.45
C ALA A 451 -6.26 5.06 8.16
N VAL A 452 -7.42 5.72 8.26
CA VAL A 452 -8.19 6.20 7.11
C VAL A 452 -7.39 7.27 6.34
N LEU A 453 -6.84 8.26 7.03
CA LEU A 453 -6.01 9.29 6.38
C LEU A 453 -4.77 8.70 5.72
N LEU A 454 -4.08 7.75 6.37
CA LEU A 454 -2.95 7.03 5.79
C LEU A 454 -3.34 6.29 4.51
N SER A 455 -4.50 5.62 4.50
CA SER A 455 -5.00 4.89 3.33
C SER A 455 -5.26 5.83 2.15
N ILE A 456 -5.96 6.94 2.39
CA ILE A 456 -6.27 7.97 1.38
C ILE A 456 -4.97 8.57 0.82
N LEU A 457 -4.08 9.02 1.71
CA LEU A 457 -2.81 9.63 1.34
C LEU A 457 -1.93 8.69 0.51
N THR A 458 -1.81 7.44 0.96
CA THR A 458 -1.03 6.42 0.24
C THR A 458 -1.65 6.14 -1.13
N HIS A 459 -2.97 6.02 -1.21
CA HIS A 459 -3.65 5.76 -2.48
C HIS A 459 -3.41 6.87 -3.50
N PHE A 460 -3.59 8.13 -3.09
CA PHE A 460 -3.35 9.30 -3.93
C PHE A 460 -1.91 9.36 -4.45
N ILE A 461 -0.91 9.29 -3.55
CA ILE A 461 0.51 9.45 -3.92
C ILE A 461 1.01 8.27 -4.76
N THR A 462 0.64 7.03 -4.42
CA THR A 462 1.09 5.85 -5.19
C THR A 462 0.53 5.84 -6.60
N LYS A 463 -0.75 6.24 -6.76
CA LYS A 463 -1.36 6.42 -8.07
C LYS A 463 -0.65 7.52 -8.86
N ALA A 464 -0.34 8.66 -8.22
CA ALA A 464 0.33 9.78 -8.89
C ALA A 464 1.75 9.38 -9.35
N ALA A 465 2.44 8.57 -8.55
CA ALA A 465 3.76 8.04 -8.90
C ALA A 465 3.70 7.02 -10.05
N ASP A 466 2.65 6.19 -10.09
CA ASP A 466 2.43 5.24 -11.18
C ASP A 466 2.16 5.94 -12.50
N GLN A 467 1.35 7.00 -12.51
CA GLN A 467 1.05 7.79 -13.71
C GLN A 467 2.30 8.49 -14.24
N GLN A 468 3.04 9.19 -13.38
CA GLN A 468 4.29 9.85 -13.79
C GLN A 468 5.30 8.87 -14.43
N LEU A 469 5.38 7.64 -13.92
CA LEU A 469 6.27 6.63 -14.49
C LEU A 469 5.81 6.18 -15.88
N GLN A 470 4.50 6.19 -16.15
CA GLN A 470 3.93 5.88 -17.46
C GLN A 470 4.20 7.04 -18.44
N ASP A 471 3.94 8.28 -18.04
CA ASP A 471 4.13 9.48 -18.86
C ASP A 471 5.62 9.65 -19.27
N THR A 472 6.54 9.38 -18.33
CA THR A 472 7.99 9.37 -18.62
C THR A 472 8.35 8.30 -19.66
N ARG A 473 7.80 7.09 -19.54
CA ARG A 473 8.09 5.98 -20.48
C ARG A 473 7.53 6.28 -21.87
N GLN A 474 6.32 6.83 -21.94
CA GLN A 474 5.70 7.18 -23.22
C GLN A 474 6.52 8.24 -23.96
N THR A 475 6.99 9.25 -23.23
CA THR A 475 7.89 10.29 -23.78
C THR A 475 9.20 9.70 -24.31
N GLU A 476 9.80 8.73 -23.61
CA GLU A 476 11.02 8.03 -24.08
C GLU A 476 10.78 7.24 -25.38
N VAL A 477 9.64 6.55 -25.50
CA VAL A 477 9.29 5.79 -26.73
C VAL A 477 9.11 6.73 -27.90
N THR A 478 8.33 7.81 -27.75
CA THR A 478 8.12 8.80 -28.82
C THR A 478 9.44 9.42 -29.29
N ARG A 479 10.41 9.64 -28.38
CA ARG A 479 11.75 10.15 -28.76
C ARG A 479 12.57 9.14 -29.56
N LEU A 480 12.47 7.84 -29.23
CA LEU A 480 13.18 6.80 -29.97
C LEU A 480 12.63 6.61 -31.37
N ASP A 481 11.31 6.75 -31.56
CA ASP A 481 10.68 6.69 -32.88
C ASP A 481 11.13 7.88 -33.75
N LEU A 482 11.17 9.10 -33.20
CA LEU A 482 11.60 10.30 -33.93
C LEU A 482 13.08 10.29 -34.34
N ASN A 483 13.95 9.68 -33.53
CA ASN A 483 15.38 9.55 -33.84
C ASN A 483 15.69 8.32 -34.71
N GLY A 484 14.72 7.43 -34.93
CA GLY A 484 14.85 6.22 -35.73
C GLY A 484 14.65 6.43 -37.24
N ASP A 485 14.22 7.61 -37.66
CA ASP A 485 13.70 7.89 -39.02
C ASP A 485 14.55 8.90 -39.82
N ASP A 486 15.87 8.97 -39.62
CA ASP A 486 16.75 9.82 -40.46
C ASP A 486 17.48 9.07 -41.59
N GLU A 487 16.99 7.87 -41.96
CA GLU A 487 17.22 7.32 -43.30
C GLU A 487 15.90 6.76 -43.85
N THR A 488 15.29 7.52 -44.78
CA THR A 488 14.19 7.16 -45.69
C THR A 488 12.73 7.33 -45.23
N VAL A 489 12.30 8.55 -44.88
CA VAL A 489 10.86 8.88 -44.85
C VAL A 489 10.39 9.36 -46.23
N GLY A 490 10.02 8.40 -47.08
CA GLY A 490 9.07 8.62 -48.16
C GLY A 490 7.65 8.37 -47.67
N LYS A 491 6.77 9.37 -47.78
CA LYS A 491 5.30 9.33 -47.66
C LYS A 491 4.70 8.03 -47.09
N TYR A 492 4.40 8.01 -45.80
CA TYR A 492 3.52 7.01 -45.20
C TYR A 492 2.07 7.30 -45.62
N ASP A 493 1.53 6.44 -46.49
CA ASP A 493 0.12 6.44 -46.89
C ASP A 493 -0.79 6.00 -45.73
N THR A 494 -1.79 6.83 -45.44
CA THR A 494 -2.80 6.68 -44.39
C THR A 494 -3.87 5.63 -44.71
N SER A 495 -3.58 4.65 -45.58
CA SER A 495 -4.56 3.69 -46.10
C SER A 495 -4.49 2.29 -45.45
N ILE A 496 -3.40 1.94 -44.77
CA ILE A 496 -3.23 0.61 -44.14
C ILE A 496 -3.83 0.54 -42.72
N TYR A 497 -4.16 1.68 -42.11
CA TYR A 497 -4.75 1.73 -40.76
C TYR A 497 -6.24 1.40 -40.68
N ASN A 498 -6.96 1.42 -41.80
CA ASN A 498 -8.40 1.15 -41.80
C ASN A 498 -8.75 -0.35 -41.82
N GLY A 499 -7.84 -1.23 -42.26
CA GLY A 499 -8.12 -2.67 -42.38
C GLY A 499 -8.02 -3.48 -41.07
N LYS A 500 -7.40 -2.92 -40.02
CA LYS A 500 -7.17 -3.62 -38.74
C LYS A 500 -8.07 -3.14 -37.60
N LYS A 501 -8.92 -2.14 -37.87
CA LYS A 501 -9.81 -1.53 -36.87
C LYS A 501 -10.93 -2.49 -36.45
N GLU A 502 -11.39 -3.38 -37.33
CA GLU A 502 -12.46 -4.35 -37.01
C GLU A 502 -11.99 -5.52 -36.13
N SER A 503 -10.72 -5.93 -36.20
CA SER A 503 -10.18 -7.01 -35.35
C SER A 503 -9.63 -6.55 -34.00
N LEU A 504 -9.49 -5.23 -33.79
CA LEU A 504 -9.02 -4.63 -32.54
C LEU A 504 -10.17 -4.25 -31.59
N ILE A 505 -11.41 -4.19 -32.09
CA ILE A 505 -12.61 -3.89 -31.29
C ILE A 505 -12.94 -5.05 -30.31
N SER A 506 -12.46 -6.26 -30.53
CA SER A 506 -12.67 -7.40 -29.62
C SER A 506 -11.71 -7.45 -28.42
N VAL A 507 -10.72 -6.55 -28.35
CA VAL A 507 -9.80 -6.43 -27.20
C VAL A 507 -9.67 -4.97 -26.76
N ILE A 508 -10.81 -4.29 -26.60
CA ILE A 508 -10.84 -3.00 -25.89
C ILE A 508 -10.65 -3.33 -24.41
N ARG A 509 -9.40 -3.34 -23.96
CA ARG A 509 -9.12 -3.26 -22.52
C ARG A 509 -9.62 -1.90 -22.05
N PRO A 510 -10.40 -1.81 -20.96
CA PRO A 510 -10.78 -0.51 -20.43
C PRO A 510 -9.51 0.28 -20.11
N VAL A 511 -9.46 1.54 -20.56
CA VAL A 511 -8.36 2.45 -20.24
C VAL A 511 -8.27 2.54 -18.72
N PRO A 512 -7.10 2.24 -18.10
CA PRO A 512 -6.99 2.28 -16.65
C PRO A 512 -7.21 3.71 -16.15
N LEU A 513 -8.11 3.87 -15.18
CA LEU A 513 -8.38 5.17 -14.55
C LEU A 513 -7.08 5.77 -14.00
N ARG A 514 -6.72 6.95 -14.53
CA ARG A 514 -5.54 7.73 -14.13
C ARG A 514 -5.86 8.60 -12.91
N VAL A 515 -4.84 9.16 -12.27
CA VAL A 515 -5.01 10.02 -11.08
C VAL A 515 -5.73 11.30 -11.46
N THR A 516 -5.42 11.79 -12.66
CA THR A 516 -6.06 12.95 -13.28
C THR A 516 -7.56 12.75 -13.47
N ASP A 517 -8.03 11.50 -13.63
CA ASP A 517 -9.47 11.19 -13.74
C ASP A 517 -10.17 11.10 -12.38
N ILE A 518 -9.51 10.46 -11.40
CA ILE A 518 -10.09 10.22 -10.06
C ILE A 518 -10.06 11.49 -9.20
N PHE A 519 -8.97 12.25 -9.29
CA PHE A 519 -8.69 13.41 -8.44
C PHE A 519 -8.63 14.70 -9.26
N ARG A 520 -9.60 14.92 -10.15
CA ARG A 520 -9.69 16.12 -11.01
C ARG A 520 -9.53 17.43 -10.25
N PHE A 521 -10.02 17.50 -9.01
CA PHE A 521 -9.90 18.70 -8.16
C PHE A 521 -8.44 19.07 -7.80
N ALA A 522 -7.51 18.13 -7.88
CA ALA A 522 -6.12 18.32 -7.50
C ALA A 522 -5.26 18.94 -8.62
N PHE A 523 -5.78 18.97 -9.85
CA PHE A 523 -5.05 19.38 -11.04
C PHE A 523 -5.66 20.63 -11.69
N GLU A 524 -4.84 21.35 -12.46
CA GLU A 524 -5.24 22.52 -13.23
C GLU A 524 -4.56 22.48 -14.61
N PRO A 525 -5.30 22.77 -15.70
CA PRO A 525 -4.73 22.75 -17.06
C PRO A 525 -3.70 23.87 -17.23
N ILE A 526 -2.59 23.54 -17.87
CA ILE A 526 -1.60 24.50 -18.31
C ILE A 526 -2.15 25.14 -19.58
N ASN A 527 -2.54 26.42 -19.53
CA ASN A 527 -3.05 27.13 -20.71
C ASN A 527 -2.00 27.07 -21.85
N PRO A 528 -2.32 26.50 -23.03
CA PRO A 528 -1.45 26.61 -24.18
C PRO A 528 -1.56 28.04 -24.72
N VAL A 529 -0.53 28.85 -24.55
CA VAL A 529 -0.38 30.14 -25.25
C VAL A 529 0.00 29.85 -26.71
N VAL A 530 -0.94 29.39 -27.53
CA VAL A 530 -0.84 29.45 -29.00
C VAL A 530 -2.24 29.60 -29.58
N ALA A 531 -2.73 30.84 -29.66
CA ALA A 531 -3.81 31.17 -30.59
C ALA A 531 -3.18 31.33 -31.98
N PHE A 532 -3.43 30.37 -32.85
CA PHE A 532 -3.18 30.46 -34.29
C PHE A 532 -3.81 31.76 -34.82
N SER A 533 -3.00 32.65 -35.39
CA SER A 533 -3.48 33.79 -36.15
C SER A 533 -4.12 33.28 -37.44
N ALA A 534 -5.46 33.23 -37.49
CA ALA A 534 -6.16 33.11 -38.76
C ALA A 534 -6.14 34.49 -39.43
N ASN A 535 -5.54 34.54 -40.63
CA ASN A 535 -5.57 35.69 -41.53
C ASN A 535 -7.02 35.99 -41.92
N GLU A 536 -7.49 37.20 -41.64
CA GLU A 536 -8.68 37.80 -42.27
C GLU A 536 -8.23 38.71 -43.40
N ASP A 537 -8.18 38.17 -44.62
CA ASP A 537 -8.17 38.95 -45.87
C ASP A 537 -9.30 38.39 -46.76
N GLU A 538 -10.49 39.01 -46.66
CA GLU A 538 -11.51 39.19 -47.72
C GLU A 538 -12.90 39.44 -47.10
N ALA A 539 -13.29 40.72 -46.99
CA ALA A 539 -14.62 41.22 -47.36
C ALA A 539 -14.73 42.71 -46.99
N SER A 540 -14.58 43.53 -48.02
CA SER A 540 -14.89 44.95 -48.04
C SER A 540 -16.40 45.22 -47.90
N ASP A 541 -16.70 46.40 -47.35
CA ASP A 541 -17.91 47.21 -47.52
C ASP A 541 -19.16 46.87 -46.70
N LEU A 542 -19.22 47.42 -45.48
CA LEU A 542 -20.27 48.37 -45.08
C LEU A 542 -19.87 49.09 -43.79
N SER A 543 -19.50 50.36 -43.92
CA SER A 543 -19.35 51.28 -42.80
C SER A 543 -20.71 51.88 -42.43
N ILE A 544 -21.03 51.93 -41.13
CA ILE A 544 -21.33 53.15 -40.36
C ILE A 544 -21.78 52.78 -38.92
N SER A 545 -20.99 53.30 -37.98
CA SER A 545 -21.26 53.71 -36.59
C SER A 545 -21.77 52.72 -35.52
N SER A 546 -20.80 52.30 -34.70
CA SER A 546 -20.64 52.70 -33.28
C SER A 546 -21.37 51.94 -32.15
N PHE A 547 -20.51 51.51 -31.22
CA PHE A 547 -20.70 51.24 -29.78
C PHE A 547 -21.18 49.85 -29.32
N GLY A 548 -20.21 49.09 -28.78
CA GLY A 548 -20.33 48.57 -27.41
C GLY A 548 -20.58 47.07 -27.25
N ILE A 549 -19.51 46.28 -27.38
CA ILE A 549 -19.47 44.86 -27.03
C ILE A 549 -19.54 44.68 -25.51
N SER A 550 -20.51 43.89 -25.04
CA SER A 550 -20.33 42.95 -23.91
C SER A 550 -21.39 41.86 -24.01
N VAL A 551 -21.05 40.74 -24.63
CA VAL A 551 -21.94 39.57 -24.72
C VAL A 551 -21.68 38.65 -23.53
N MET A 552 -22.59 38.70 -22.56
CA MET A 552 -23.02 37.52 -21.82
C MET A 552 -23.86 36.63 -22.75
N ALA A 553 -23.63 35.33 -22.71
CA ALA A 553 -24.64 34.30 -22.99
C ALA A 553 -24.17 33.01 -22.28
N GLY A 554 -24.89 32.40 -21.32
CA GLY A 554 -26.33 32.44 -21.08
C GLY A 554 -27.04 31.58 -22.13
N SER A 555 -26.96 30.25 -22.02
CA SER A 555 -27.99 29.38 -21.40
C SER A 555 -28.94 28.74 -22.43
N ARG A 556 -29.03 27.40 -22.33
CA ARG A 556 -30.28 26.61 -22.16
C ARG A 556 -31.19 26.21 -23.34
N TYR A 557 -31.51 24.90 -23.26
CA TYR A 557 -32.76 24.17 -23.55
C TYR A 557 -33.10 23.93 -25.03
N ILE A 558 -33.72 22.82 -25.46
CA ILE A 558 -34.86 21.99 -24.98
C ILE A 558 -34.69 20.58 -25.61
N GLY A 559 -35.12 19.40 -25.12
CA GLY A 559 -35.94 18.93 -23.99
C GLY A 559 -36.37 17.46 -24.25
N GLU A 560 -36.76 16.75 -23.17
CA GLU A 560 -37.78 15.65 -23.07
C GLU A 560 -37.61 14.36 -23.93
N GLU A 561 -37.73 13.10 -23.48
CA GLU A 561 -38.37 12.38 -22.36
C GLU A 561 -37.63 11.03 -22.13
N GLU A 562 -37.57 10.48 -20.89
CA GLU A 562 -37.61 9.02 -20.65
C GLU A 562 -38.05 8.67 -19.21
N PRO A 563 -38.78 7.55 -18.97
CA PRO A 563 -39.35 7.17 -17.68
C PRO A 563 -38.57 6.07 -16.93
N THR A 564 -38.61 6.13 -15.59
CA THR A 564 -38.59 5.04 -14.58
C THR A 564 -37.81 3.73 -14.81
N ARG A 565 -36.89 3.42 -13.85
CA ARG A 565 -36.46 2.12 -13.24
C ARG A 565 -34.93 2.13 -13.01
N ILE A 566 -34.28 1.66 -11.94
CA ILE A 566 -34.56 0.93 -10.70
C ILE A 566 -33.45 1.32 -9.69
N ASN A 567 -33.82 1.54 -8.43
CA ASN A 567 -32.91 1.67 -7.29
C ASN A 567 -32.26 0.33 -6.90
N ALA A 568 -31.12 0.45 -6.21
CA ALA A 568 -30.44 -0.55 -5.37
C ALA A 568 -29.46 -1.51 -6.07
N PHE A 569 -28.16 -1.39 -5.77
CA PHE A 569 -27.56 -2.16 -4.68
C PHE A 569 -26.14 -1.66 -4.35
N LEU A 570 -25.99 -1.16 -3.13
CA LEU A 570 -24.73 -0.85 -2.46
C LEU A 570 -24.43 -1.99 -1.47
N ALA A 571 -23.16 -2.43 -1.45
CA ALA A 571 -22.43 -3.07 -0.35
C ALA A 571 -22.87 -4.51 0.09
N PRO A 572 -21.98 -5.29 0.77
CA PRO A 572 -21.37 -4.89 2.03
C PRO A 572 -19.86 -5.14 2.15
N ILE A 573 -19.16 -4.21 2.81
CA ILE A 573 -18.06 -4.55 3.72
C ILE A 573 -18.35 -3.79 5.01
N VAL A 574 -18.83 -4.54 6.00
CA VAL A 574 -18.75 -4.29 7.44
C VAL A 574 -17.81 -5.34 7.99
#